data_AF-A0A151QE71-F1
#
_entry.id   AF-A0A151QE71-F1
#
_cell.length_a   1.000
_cell.length_b   1.000
_cell.length_c   1.000
_cell.angle_alpha   90.00
_cell.angle_beta   90.00
_cell.angle_gamma   90.00
#
_symmetry.space_group_name_H-M   'P 1'
#
loop_
_entity.id
_entity.type
_entity.pdbx_description
1 polymer ?
#
loop_
_entity_poly.entity_id
_entity_poly.type
_entity_poly.pdbx_seq_one_letter_code
_entity_poly.pdbx_strand_id
1 'polypeptide(L)'
;MKLIVPDIGDFDSVEIIEVLVKVGDKVSKEQSLITVESDKASMEIPASDDGVVTKLLVKVGDKVSKGSEICEISGAGAAAAAPAAESKPAVAAAPQPAAAPVPSAPVATAGPASSYSGQIDHTCDVLVLGAGPGGYSAAFRSADLGMNTILVERYSTLGGVCLNVGCIPSKALLHTAQVLEEAQHMGEHGIAFARPEIDLDKLRAHKASVVGKLTGGLAGMAKGRKVKTVQGVGSFLSANHLEVALADGSKQVIQFNKAIIAAGSQPVHLPFIPEDPRIVDSTGALELPFVPKRMLIIGGGIIGLEMATVYSALGARLDVVEMLDGLMQGADRDLVKVWQKRNAPRFDNIMLKTKTVGVEATKKGILVTFEGEQAPKEPQLYDMVLVSVGRTPNGKKIGAEKAGVAVTERGFIPVDKQMRTNVPHIFAIGDVVGQPMLAHKAVHEAHVAAEAAADEKAFFDARVIPSVAYTHPEVAWVGLTEDQAKDQGIKVGKAVFPWAASGRAIANNADDGFTKLLFDEDTKRVVGGGIVGMNAGDLIGEVCLAVEMGADAVDIGKTIHPHPTLCESVGMAAEVYKGVCTDLPAQKKK
;
A
#
# COMPACT_ATOMS: atom_id res chain seq x y z
N MET A 1 -25.12 -33.04 -18.50
CA MET A 1 -24.29 -32.87 -19.71
C MET A 1 -22.85 -32.66 -19.27
N LYS A 2 -21.86 -33.17 -19.99
CA LYS A 2 -20.44 -33.01 -19.60
C LYS A 2 -19.78 -31.98 -20.49
N LEU A 3 -19.05 -31.04 -19.89
CA LEU A 3 -18.22 -30.08 -20.62
C LEU A 3 -16.81 -30.67 -20.72
N ILE A 4 -16.26 -30.67 -21.94
CA ILE A 4 -14.97 -31.29 -22.25
C ILE A 4 -13.99 -30.25 -22.80
N VAL A 5 -12.70 -30.54 -22.69
CA VAL A 5 -11.64 -29.73 -23.31
C VAL A 5 -11.79 -29.82 -24.85
N PRO A 6 -11.95 -28.68 -25.55
CA PRO A 6 -12.07 -28.64 -27.00
C PRO A 6 -10.72 -28.96 -27.68
N ASP A 7 -10.66 -28.84 -29.00
CA ASP A 7 -9.39 -28.94 -29.71
C ASP A 7 -8.45 -27.80 -29.29
N ILE A 8 -7.31 -28.13 -28.71
CA ILE A 8 -6.30 -27.19 -28.20
C ILE A 8 -5.10 -27.03 -29.16
N GLY A 9 -5.15 -27.61 -30.36
CA GLY A 9 -4.05 -27.57 -31.35
C GLY A 9 -3.06 -28.74 -31.20
N ASP A 10 -1.80 -28.56 -31.65
CA ASP A 10 -0.77 -29.61 -31.71
C ASP A 10 -0.16 -30.01 -30.33
N PHE A 11 -0.90 -29.85 -29.24
CA PHE A 11 -0.43 -30.17 -27.88
C PHE A 11 -1.01 -31.50 -27.39
N ASP A 12 -0.13 -32.43 -27.00
CA ASP A 12 -0.54 -33.75 -26.47
C ASP A 12 -1.22 -33.64 -25.09
N SER A 13 -0.76 -32.71 -24.24
CA SER A 13 -1.37 -32.39 -22.95
C SER A 13 -0.92 -31.02 -22.44
N VAL A 14 -1.79 -30.30 -21.74
CA VAL A 14 -1.53 -28.99 -21.11
C VAL A 14 -1.91 -29.00 -19.64
N GLU A 15 -1.25 -28.19 -18.81
CA GLU A 15 -1.47 -28.16 -17.36
C GLU A 15 -2.52 -27.11 -16.98
N ILE A 16 -3.45 -27.46 -16.09
CA ILE A 16 -4.44 -26.52 -15.56
C ILE A 16 -3.77 -25.62 -14.52
N ILE A 17 -3.67 -24.33 -14.81
CA ILE A 17 -3.12 -23.32 -13.90
C ILE A 17 -4.20 -22.62 -13.08
N GLU A 18 -5.47 -22.68 -13.52
CA GLU A 18 -6.59 -22.06 -12.82
C GLU A 18 -7.92 -22.77 -13.14
N VAL A 19 -8.81 -22.84 -12.15
CA VAL A 19 -10.21 -23.27 -12.33
C VAL A 19 -11.11 -22.10 -11.98
N LEU A 20 -11.91 -21.65 -12.96
CA LEU A 20 -12.68 -20.40 -12.92
C LEU A 20 -14.14 -20.59 -12.47
N VAL A 21 -14.58 -21.84 -12.29
CA VAL A 21 -15.95 -22.20 -11.89
C VAL A 21 -15.98 -23.11 -10.67
N LYS A 22 -17.06 -23.03 -9.88
CA LYS A 22 -17.32 -23.88 -8.71
C LYS A 22 -18.63 -24.65 -8.88
N VAL A 23 -18.78 -25.73 -8.11
CA VAL A 23 -20.05 -26.47 -8.04
C VAL A 23 -21.14 -25.54 -7.50
N GLY A 24 -22.24 -25.44 -8.24
CA GLY A 24 -23.36 -24.52 -7.98
C GLY A 24 -23.37 -23.28 -8.87
N ASP A 25 -22.29 -22.99 -9.60
CA ASP A 25 -22.24 -21.82 -10.48
C ASP A 25 -23.10 -22.03 -11.72
N LYS A 26 -23.80 -20.96 -12.14
CA LYS A 26 -24.48 -20.90 -13.43
C LYS A 26 -23.46 -20.48 -14.48
N VAL A 27 -23.25 -21.34 -15.46
CA VAL A 27 -22.29 -21.16 -16.55
C VAL A 27 -23.07 -20.87 -17.83
N SER A 28 -22.64 -19.84 -18.56
CA SER A 28 -23.14 -19.53 -19.90
C SER A 28 -22.21 -20.11 -20.96
N LYS A 29 -22.71 -20.44 -22.14
CA LYS A 29 -21.93 -20.84 -23.30
C LYS A 29 -20.89 -19.76 -23.61
N GLU A 30 -19.68 -20.20 -23.94
CA GLU A 30 -18.47 -19.37 -24.11
C GLU A 30 -17.87 -18.80 -22.82
N GLN A 31 -18.43 -19.06 -21.62
CA GLN A 31 -17.82 -18.65 -20.36
C GLN A 31 -16.61 -19.53 -20.03
N SER A 32 -15.48 -18.91 -19.70
CA SER A 32 -14.24 -19.59 -19.34
C SER A 32 -14.40 -20.47 -18.10
N LEU A 33 -14.00 -21.74 -18.22
CA LEU A 33 -14.11 -22.76 -17.17
C LEU A 33 -12.79 -22.98 -16.43
N ILE A 34 -11.70 -23.05 -17.18
CA ILE A 34 -10.33 -23.31 -16.70
C ILE A 34 -9.34 -22.53 -17.54
N THR A 35 -8.19 -22.22 -16.96
CA THR A 35 -7.03 -21.68 -17.66
C THR A 35 -5.96 -22.77 -17.70
N VAL A 36 -5.45 -23.05 -18.89
CA VAL A 36 -4.39 -24.03 -19.14
C VAL A 36 -3.13 -23.35 -19.64
N GLU A 37 -1.96 -23.85 -19.25
CA GLU A 37 -0.65 -23.33 -19.67
C GLU A 37 0.10 -24.36 -20.50
N SER A 38 0.67 -23.88 -21.62
CA SER A 38 1.64 -24.58 -22.45
C SER A 38 3.02 -23.90 -22.32
N ASP A 39 4.05 -24.50 -22.93
CA ASP A 39 5.39 -23.94 -23.03
C ASP A 39 5.45 -22.56 -23.75
N LYS A 40 4.39 -22.19 -24.48
CA LYS A 40 4.34 -21.00 -25.33
C LYS A 40 3.26 -19.99 -24.96
N ALA A 41 2.18 -20.40 -24.30
CA ALA A 41 1.05 -19.54 -23.97
C ALA A 41 0.12 -20.13 -22.90
N SER A 42 -0.59 -19.26 -22.20
CA SER A 42 -1.77 -19.60 -21.41
C SER A 42 -3.05 -19.39 -22.22
N MET A 43 -4.01 -20.30 -22.12
CA MET A 43 -5.28 -20.28 -22.84
C MET A 43 -6.45 -20.58 -21.89
N GLU A 44 -7.56 -19.88 -22.07
CA GLU A 44 -8.81 -20.18 -21.36
C GLU A 44 -9.66 -21.16 -22.17
N ILE A 45 -10.25 -22.15 -21.49
CA ILE A 45 -11.15 -23.12 -22.11
C ILE A 45 -12.61 -22.73 -21.80
N PRO A 46 -13.41 -22.33 -22.81
CA PRO A 46 -14.80 -21.94 -22.62
C PRO A 46 -15.76 -23.12 -22.47
N ALA A 47 -16.92 -22.85 -21.87
CA ALA A 47 -18.03 -23.78 -21.79
C ALA A 47 -18.72 -23.97 -23.14
N SER A 48 -18.98 -25.22 -23.54
CA SER A 48 -19.70 -25.53 -24.78
C SER A 48 -21.21 -25.26 -24.71
N ASP A 49 -21.78 -25.25 -23.50
CA ASP A 49 -23.23 -25.21 -23.25
C ASP A 49 -23.60 -24.48 -21.95
N ASP A 50 -24.84 -23.98 -21.88
CA ASP A 50 -25.41 -23.34 -20.69
C ASP A 50 -25.84 -24.37 -19.64
N GLY A 51 -25.58 -24.10 -18.35
CA GLY A 51 -26.11 -24.93 -17.28
C GLY A 51 -25.61 -24.56 -15.89
N VAL A 52 -26.02 -25.33 -14.88
CA VAL A 52 -25.50 -25.19 -13.51
C VAL A 52 -24.51 -26.32 -13.24
N VAL A 53 -23.30 -25.99 -12.79
CA VAL A 53 -22.24 -26.96 -12.50
C VAL A 53 -22.65 -27.85 -11.32
N THR A 54 -22.88 -29.13 -11.59
CA THR A 54 -23.24 -30.12 -10.57
C THR A 54 -22.02 -30.82 -9.98
N LYS A 55 -20.93 -30.92 -10.73
CA LYS A 55 -19.69 -31.58 -10.30
C LYS A 55 -18.48 -31.08 -11.07
N LEU A 56 -17.39 -30.80 -10.38
CA LEU A 56 -16.09 -30.48 -10.98
C LEU A 56 -15.24 -31.76 -11.06
N LEU A 57 -14.60 -32.02 -12.20
CA LEU A 57 -13.84 -33.26 -12.45
C LEU A 57 -12.32 -33.04 -12.59
N VAL A 58 -11.88 -31.78 -12.54
CA VAL A 58 -10.47 -31.36 -12.67
C VAL A 58 -10.04 -30.49 -11.50
N LYS A 59 -8.74 -30.39 -11.24
CA LYS A 59 -8.14 -29.46 -10.26
C LYS A 59 -6.91 -28.77 -10.85
N VAL A 60 -6.49 -27.68 -10.22
CA VAL A 60 -5.22 -26.99 -10.56
C VAL A 60 -4.06 -27.97 -10.40
N GLY A 61 -3.19 -28.02 -11.41
CA GLY A 61 -2.06 -28.95 -11.54
C GLY A 61 -2.36 -30.24 -12.32
N ASP A 62 -3.61 -30.49 -12.72
CA ASP A 62 -3.93 -31.65 -13.57
C ASP A 62 -3.50 -31.40 -15.03
N LYS A 63 -3.04 -32.46 -15.71
CA LYS A 63 -2.77 -32.44 -17.16
C LYS A 63 -4.00 -32.89 -17.93
N VAL A 64 -4.46 -32.07 -18.87
CA VAL A 64 -5.64 -32.33 -19.70
C VAL A 64 -5.30 -32.31 -21.19
N SER A 65 -6.10 -33.04 -21.98
CA SER A 65 -5.97 -33.17 -23.44
C SER A 65 -7.33 -33.00 -24.10
N LYS A 66 -7.38 -32.90 -25.43
CA LYS A 66 -8.64 -32.82 -26.18
C LYS A 66 -9.59 -33.96 -25.77
N GLY A 67 -10.79 -33.60 -25.32
CA GLY A 67 -11.80 -34.56 -24.85
C GLY A 67 -11.77 -34.88 -23.36
N SER A 68 -10.82 -34.36 -22.58
CA SER A 68 -10.83 -34.49 -21.11
C SER A 68 -12.06 -33.81 -20.50
N GLU A 69 -12.71 -34.47 -19.54
CA GLU A 69 -13.92 -33.96 -18.89
C GLU A 69 -13.58 -32.90 -17.83
N ILE A 70 -14.16 -31.70 -17.93
CA ILE A 70 -13.89 -30.56 -17.04
C ILE A 70 -14.90 -30.55 -15.89
N CYS A 71 -16.19 -30.57 -16.21
CA CYS A 71 -17.28 -30.56 -15.24
C CYS A 71 -18.58 -31.11 -15.82
N GLU A 72 -19.52 -31.46 -14.93
CA GLU A 72 -20.89 -31.84 -15.29
C GLU A 72 -21.83 -30.67 -15.03
N ILE A 73 -22.74 -30.40 -15.97
CA ILE A 73 -23.78 -29.37 -15.87
C ILE A 73 -25.18 -29.99 -15.97
N SER A 74 -26.14 -29.37 -15.28
CA SER A 74 -27.58 -29.63 -15.45
C SER A 74 -28.17 -28.69 -16.49
N GLY A 75 -29.00 -29.22 -17.40
CA GLY A 75 -29.60 -28.45 -18.50
C GLY A 75 -30.64 -27.44 -18.01
N ALA A 76 -30.79 -26.32 -18.74
CA ALA A 76 -31.75 -25.25 -18.46
C ALA A 76 -33.20 -25.75 -18.65
N GLY A 77 -33.74 -26.39 -17.61
CA GLY A 77 -35.06 -27.01 -17.64
C GLY A 77 -35.54 -27.48 -16.27
N ALA A 78 -35.40 -26.64 -15.24
CA ALA A 78 -36.13 -26.78 -13.99
C ALA A 78 -36.30 -25.40 -13.34
N ALA A 79 -37.38 -24.72 -13.73
CA ALA A 79 -37.83 -23.50 -13.07
C ALA A 79 -38.51 -23.85 -11.73
N ALA A 80 -38.13 -23.15 -10.66
CA ALA A 80 -39.02 -22.87 -9.54
C ALA A 80 -39.26 -21.37 -9.52
N ALA A 81 -40.54 -21.00 -9.58
CA ALA A 81 -41.06 -19.68 -9.94
C ALA A 81 -40.88 -18.61 -8.86
N ALA A 82 -40.72 -17.37 -9.31
CA ALA A 82 -41.11 -16.16 -8.57
C ALA A 82 -42.12 -15.37 -9.44
N PRO A 83 -43.17 -14.73 -8.87
CA PRO A 83 -44.16 -14.01 -9.65
C PRO A 83 -43.65 -12.61 -10.05
N ALA A 84 -44.10 -12.18 -11.23
CA ALA A 84 -43.78 -10.92 -11.88
C ALA A 84 -44.78 -9.80 -11.54
N ALA A 85 -44.32 -8.54 -11.64
CA ALA A 85 -45.00 -7.32 -12.14
C ALA A 85 -44.07 -6.12 -11.84
N GLU A 86 -43.93 -5.03 -12.60
CA GLU A 86 -44.37 -4.52 -13.90
C GLU A 86 -43.46 -3.30 -14.17
N SER A 87 -43.27 -2.91 -15.44
CA SER A 87 -42.42 -1.78 -15.84
C SER A 87 -43.26 -0.61 -16.38
N LYS A 88 -42.87 0.63 -16.05
CA LYS A 88 -43.17 1.89 -16.78
C LYS A 88 -42.31 3.06 -16.23
N PRO A 89 -42.15 4.19 -16.95
CA PRO A 89 -40.87 4.58 -17.55
C PRO A 89 -40.16 5.78 -16.89
N ALA A 90 -38.93 5.97 -17.35
CA ALA A 90 -37.89 6.90 -16.91
C ALA A 90 -38.30 8.37 -16.72
N VAL A 91 -37.78 8.95 -15.62
CA VAL A 91 -37.53 10.39 -15.46
C VAL A 91 -36.11 10.56 -14.92
N ALA A 92 -35.40 11.54 -15.50
CA ALA A 92 -34.00 11.87 -15.29
C ALA A 92 -33.60 12.02 -13.81
N ALA A 93 -32.41 11.53 -13.46
CA ALA A 93 -31.78 11.72 -12.16
C ALA A 93 -30.38 12.33 -12.29
N ALA A 94 -30.14 13.33 -11.45
CA ALA A 94 -28.92 14.12 -11.26
C ALA A 94 -27.77 13.27 -10.63
N PRO A 95 -26.54 13.81 -10.48
CA PRO A 95 -25.33 13.02 -10.28
C PRO A 95 -25.31 12.26 -8.95
N GLN A 96 -24.91 10.99 -9.01
CA GLN A 96 -24.83 10.09 -7.85
C GLN A 96 -23.57 10.34 -6.99
N PRO A 97 -23.63 10.04 -5.67
CA PRO A 97 -22.64 10.45 -4.68
C PRO A 97 -21.43 9.51 -4.62
N ALA A 98 -20.31 10.08 -4.17
CA ALA A 98 -19.07 9.39 -3.83
C ALA A 98 -19.26 8.21 -2.87
N ALA A 99 -18.34 7.24 -2.99
CA ALA A 99 -18.25 5.98 -2.27
C ALA A 99 -18.70 6.02 -0.80
N ALA A 100 -19.42 4.98 -0.39
CA ALA A 100 -19.92 4.80 0.97
C ALA A 100 -18.76 4.70 2.00
N PRO A 101 -18.91 5.29 3.20
CA PRO A 101 -17.92 5.16 4.26
C PRO A 101 -17.85 3.72 4.77
N VAL A 102 -16.64 3.26 5.06
CA VAL A 102 -16.38 2.06 5.88
C VAL A 102 -17.16 2.18 7.20
N PRO A 103 -17.78 1.11 7.75
CA PRO A 103 -18.57 1.19 8.97
C PRO A 103 -17.77 1.83 10.10
N SER A 104 -18.23 2.96 10.61
CA SER A 104 -17.62 3.65 11.75
C SER A 104 -17.71 2.73 12.97
N ALA A 105 -16.57 2.29 13.49
CA ALA A 105 -16.49 1.68 14.81
C ALA A 105 -17.16 2.63 15.84
N PRO A 106 -17.84 2.10 16.87
CA PRO A 106 -18.52 2.92 17.87
C PRO A 106 -17.54 3.95 18.45
N VAL A 107 -17.84 5.22 18.21
CA VAL A 107 -17.08 6.34 18.76
C VAL A 107 -17.51 6.48 20.22
N ALA A 108 -16.58 6.33 21.16
CA ALA A 108 -16.87 6.63 22.56
C ALA A 108 -17.34 8.08 22.68
N THR A 109 -18.47 8.31 23.34
CA THR A 109 -19.03 9.66 23.56
C THR A 109 -18.02 10.49 24.35
N ALA A 110 -17.46 11.52 23.72
CA ALA A 110 -16.52 12.43 24.37
C ALA A 110 -17.20 13.17 25.53
N GLY A 111 -16.57 13.18 26.71
CA GLY A 111 -17.00 13.99 27.84
C GLY A 111 -16.74 15.49 27.61
N PRO A 112 -17.28 16.38 28.48
CA PRO A 112 -17.01 17.81 28.40
C PRO A 112 -15.51 18.08 28.53
N ALA A 113 -14.99 19.03 27.74
CA ALA A 113 -13.58 19.43 27.82
C ALA A 113 -13.23 19.97 29.21
N SER A 114 -12.01 19.67 29.66
CA SER A 114 -11.46 20.21 30.90
C SER A 114 -11.24 21.73 30.79
N SER A 115 -11.28 22.44 31.92
CA SER A 115 -10.87 23.85 32.01
C SER A 115 -9.45 23.99 32.56
N TYR A 116 -8.67 24.96 32.07
CA TYR A 116 -7.34 25.29 32.61
C TYR A 116 -7.25 26.80 32.88
N SER A 117 -6.73 27.18 34.05
CA SER A 117 -6.58 28.57 34.51
C SER A 117 -5.19 28.86 35.11
N GLY A 118 -4.19 28.03 34.80
CA GLY A 118 -2.82 28.22 35.28
C GLY A 118 -2.03 29.21 34.43
N GLN A 119 -0.71 29.30 34.67
CA GLN A 119 0.20 30.14 33.90
C GLN A 119 0.24 29.71 32.42
N ILE A 120 0.38 30.69 31.53
CA ILE A 120 0.50 30.54 30.08
C ILE A 120 1.85 31.12 29.67
N ASP A 121 2.68 30.32 29.01
CA ASP A 121 4.02 30.74 28.60
C ASP A 121 4.02 31.27 27.17
N HIS A 122 3.19 30.70 26.29
CA HIS A 122 3.09 31.07 24.88
C HIS A 122 1.64 31.14 24.39
N THR A 123 1.38 32.00 23.41
CA THR A 123 0.11 32.11 22.70
C THR A 123 0.35 32.00 21.18
N CYS A 124 -0.58 31.36 20.47
CA CYS A 124 -0.54 31.28 19.01
C CYS A 124 -1.93 31.20 18.38
N ASP A 125 -2.01 31.50 17.08
CA ASP A 125 -3.23 31.31 16.31
C ASP A 125 -3.44 29.82 16.02
N VAL A 126 -2.37 29.14 15.57
CA VAL A 126 -2.39 27.71 15.29
C VAL A 126 -1.28 27.00 16.05
N LEU A 127 -1.67 25.99 16.79
CA LEU A 127 -0.76 24.99 17.38
C LEU A 127 -0.76 23.74 16.50
N VAL A 128 0.40 23.24 16.11
CA VAL A 128 0.52 21.94 15.45
C VAL A 128 1.25 20.96 16.36
N LEU A 129 0.64 19.80 16.63
CA LEU A 129 1.21 18.76 17.50
C LEU A 129 1.77 17.59 16.67
N GLY A 130 3.10 17.51 16.60
CA GLY A 130 3.87 16.55 15.81
C GLY A 130 4.43 17.18 14.53
N ALA A 131 5.69 16.91 14.20
CA ALA A 131 6.39 17.47 13.05
C ALA A 131 6.66 16.43 11.94
N GLY A 132 5.80 15.41 11.81
CA GLY A 132 5.80 14.51 10.65
C GLY A 132 5.40 15.21 9.34
N PRO A 133 5.30 14.48 8.21
CA PRO A 133 4.91 15.02 6.91
C PRO A 133 3.65 15.90 6.96
N GLY A 134 2.59 15.42 7.63
CA GLY A 134 1.39 16.23 7.83
C GLY A 134 1.65 17.45 8.72
N GLY A 135 2.32 17.26 9.85
CA GLY A 135 2.53 18.31 10.84
C GLY A 135 3.37 19.49 10.35
N TYR A 136 4.58 19.25 9.82
CA TYR A 136 5.39 20.37 9.33
C TYR A 136 4.73 21.05 8.11
N SER A 137 4.02 20.30 7.25
CA SER A 137 3.32 20.88 6.11
C SER A 137 2.17 21.78 6.58
N ALA A 138 1.40 21.34 7.58
CA ALA A 138 0.33 22.14 8.17
C ALA A 138 0.89 23.40 8.83
N ALA A 139 1.99 23.28 9.56
CA ALA A 139 2.62 24.43 10.22
C ALA A 139 3.18 25.44 9.20
N PHE A 140 3.81 24.96 8.13
CA PHE A 140 4.35 25.81 7.08
C PHE A 140 3.23 26.49 6.29
N ARG A 141 2.20 25.75 5.90
CA ARG A 141 1.03 26.32 5.21
C ARG A 141 0.30 27.33 6.09
N SER A 142 0.16 27.05 7.39
CA SER A 142 -0.44 27.98 8.36
C SER A 142 0.33 29.30 8.44
N ALA A 143 1.66 29.23 8.50
CA ALA A 143 2.52 30.40 8.48
C ALA A 143 2.46 31.15 7.13
N ASP A 144 2.41 30.44 6.01
CA ASP A 144 2.28 31.02 4.67
C ASP A 144 0.92 31.73 4.49
N LEU A 145 -0.11 31.32 5.25
CA LEU A 145 -1.42 31.98 5.36
C LEU A 145 -1.45 33.14 6.37
N GLY A 146 -0.31 33.46 7.00
CA GLY A 146 -0.17 34.61 7.90
C GLY A 146 -0.49 34.33 9.37
N MET A 147 -0.75 33.08 9.76
CA MET A 147 -1.08 32.73 11.15
C MET A 147 0.18 32.59 12.02
N ASN A 148 0.16 33.15 13.22
CA ASN A 148 1.20 32.91 14.22
C ASN A 148 1.16 31.43 14.64
N THR A 149 2.19 30.67 14.27
CA THR A 149 2.17 29.22 14.34
C THR A 149 3.26 28.68 15.27
N ILE A 150 2.86 27.80 16.20
CA ILE A 150 3.77 27.03 17.04
C ILE A 150 3.69 25.54 16.68
N LEU A 151 4.83 24.92 16.42
CA LEU A 151 4.99 23.49 16.13
C LEU A 151 5.62 22.78 17.33
N VAL A 152 4.94 21.80 17.90
CA VAL A 152 5.43 21.00 19.02
C VAL A 152 5.90 19.64 18.51
N GLU A 153 7.14 19.27 18.79
CA GLU A 153 7.73 17.98 18.41
C GLU A 153 8.56 17.44 19.56
N ARG A 154 8.46 16.15 19.86
CA ARG A 154 9.18 15.56 20.99
C ARG A 154 10.65 15.28 20.68
N TYR A 155 10.99 15.09 19.41
CA TYR A 155 12.35 14.88 18.95
C TYR A 155 13.04 16.19 18.53
N SER A 156 14.37 16.16 18.41
CA SER A 156 15.16 17.33 18.00
C SER A 156 15.09 17.65 16.51
N THR A 157 14.61 16.71 15.68
CA THR A 157 14.51 16.86 14.23
C THR A 157 13.06 16.85 13.75
N LEU A 158 12.78 17.67 12.73
CA LEU A 158 11.50 17.67 12.03
C LEU A 158 11.43 16.54 10.99
N GLY A 159 10.26 16.35 10.38
CA GLY A 159 9.99 15.36 9.33
C GLY A 159 9.44 14.02 9.84
N GLY A 160 9.39 13.83 11.17
CA GLY A 160 8.79 12.69 11.85
C GLY A 160 9.28 11.33 11.33
N VAL A 161 8.40 10.32 11.38
CA VAL A 161 8.74 8.94 11.01
C VAL A 161 9.25 8.85 9.57
N CYS A 162 8.53 9.44 8.61
CA CYS A 162 8.85 9.27 7.19
C CYS A 162 10.26 9.75 6.82
N LEU A 163 10.69 10.90 7.34
CA LEU A 163 12.03 11.42 7.07
C LEU A 163 13.11 10.74 7.90
N ASN A 164 12.87 10.53 9.20
CA ASN A 164 13.95 10.12 10.11
C ASN A 164 14.16 8.61 10.16
N VAL A 165 13.08 7.82 10.16
CA VAL A 165 13.09 6.37 10.46
C VAL A 165 12.08 5.59 9.60
N GLY A 166 11.88 6.02 8.36
CA GLY A 166 10.85 5.47 7.47
C GLY A 166 11.22 5.63 6.00
N CYS A 167 10.39 6.34 5.24
CA CYS A 167 10.51 6.53 3.80
C CYS A 167 11.93 6.85 3.32
N ILE A 168 12.52 7.94 3.80
CA ILE A 168 13.80 8.43 3.26
C ILE A 168 14.97 7.47 3.51
N PRO A 169 15.24 7.02 4.76
CA PRO A 169 16.33 6.08 4.99
C PRO A 169 16.09 4.72 4.31
N SER A 170 14.84 4.22 4.27
CA SER A 170 14.56 2.96 3.56
C SER A 170 14.82 3.09 2.05
N LYS A 171 14.38 4.17 1.41
CA LYS A 171 14.55 4.37 -0.04
C LYS A 171 16.00 4.62 -0.42
N ALA A 172 16.79 5.29 0.43
CA ALA A 172 18.23 5.42 0.22
C ALA A 172 18.94 4.06 0.24
N LEU A 173 18.55 3.17 1.16
CA LEU A 173 19.10 1.81 1.24
C LEU A 173 18.62 0.91 0.11
N LEU A 174 17.34 0.99 -0.26
CA LEU A 174 16.77 0.24 -1.39
C LEU A 174 17.44 0.61 -2.71
N HIS A 175 17.70 1.89 -2.95
CA HIS A 175 18.45 2.32 -4.13
C HIS A 175 19.88 1.74 -4.14
N THR A 176 20.55 1.72 -2.98
CA THR A 176 21.88 1.10 -2.87
C THR A 176 21.82 -0.41 -3.16
N ALA A 177 20.80 -1.10 -2.64
CA ALA A 177 20.56 -2.52 -2.89
C ALA A 177 20.27 -2.81 -4.38
N GLN A 178 19.47 -1.97 -5.03
CA GLN A 178 19.18 -2.08 -6.47
C GLN A 178 20.47 -1.97 -7.30
N VAL A 179 21.29 -0.93 -7.07
CA VAL A 179 22.54 -0.75 -7.82
C VAL A 179 23.50 -1.93 -7.62
N LEU A 180 23.54 -2.49 -6.41
CA LEU A 180 24.33 -3.68 -6.11
C LEU A 180 23.89 -4.89 -6.94
N GLU A 181 22.59 -5.11 -7.10
CA GLU A 181 22.04 -6.23 -7.85
C GLU A 181 22.14 -6.03 -9.37
N GLU A 182 21.91 -4.80 -9.85
CA GLU A 182 22.14 -4.44 -11.26
C GLU A 182 23.59 -4.70 -11.66
N ALA A 183 24.56 -4.29 -10.83
CA ALA A 183 25.97 -4.56 -11.07
C ALA A 183 26.29 -6.07 -11.15
N GLN A 184 25.58 -6.91 -10.39
CA GLN A 184 25.74 -8.37 -10.47
C GLN A 184 25.21 -8.93 -11.79
N HIS A 185 24.06 -8.44 -12.27
CA HIS A 185 23.46 -8.89 -13.54
C HIS A 185 24.24 -8.43 -14.78
N MET A 186 25.02 -7.35 -14.71
CA MET A 186 25.83 -6.86 -15.84
C MET A 186 26.83 -7.89 -16.39
N GLY A 187 27.16 -8.94 -15.62
CA GLY A 187 27.96 -10.06 -16.11
C GLY A 187 27.32 -10.77 -17.30
N GLU A 188 25.99 -10.87 -17.35
CA GLU A 188 25.23 -11.43 -18.47
C GLU A 188 25.34 -10.57 -19.74
N HIS A 189 25.62 -9.28 -19.57
CA HIS A 189 25.90 -8.33 -20.65
C HIS A 189 27.39 -8.26 -21.03
N GLY A 190 28.23 -9.15 -20.47
CA GLY A 190 29.67 -9.17 -20.73
C GLY A 190 30.48 -8.12 -19.96
N ILE A 191 29.89 -7.46 -18.96
CA ILE A 191 30.59 -6.49 -18.10
C ILE A 191 30.73 -7.08 -16.70
N ALA A 192 31.90 -7.61 -16.39
CA ALA A 192 32.17 -8.28 -15.13
C ALA A 192 32.66 -7.30 -14.04
N PHE A 193 32.09 -7.44 -12.84
CA PHE A 193 32.56 -6.81 -11.61
C PHE A 193 33.01 -7.89 -10.62
N ALA A 194 34.02 -7.57 -9.82
CA ALA A 194 34.29 -8.37 -8.62
C ALA A 194 33.16 -8.19 -7.61
N ARG A 195 32.94 -9.17 -6.72
CA ARG A 195 32.02 -9.00 -5.60
C ARG A 195 32.47 -7.79 -4.75
N PRO A 196 31.57 -6.85 -4.43
CA PRO A 196 31.96 -5.67 -3.68
C PRO A 196 32.26 -6.00 -2.23
N GLU A 197 33.17 -5.23 -1.64
CA GLU A 197 33.39 -5.19 -0.21
C GLU A 197 32.37 -4.25 0.44
N ILE A 198 31.63 -4.75 1.44
CA ILE A 198 30.55 -3.99 2.09
C ILE A 198 31.07 -3.38 3.39
N ASP A 199 31.19 -2.05 3.42
CA ASP A 199 31.47 -1.25 4.61
C ASP A 199 30.15 -0.70 5.18
N LEU A 200 29.64 -1.35 6.23
CA LEU A 200 28.37 -0.96 6.86
C LEU A 200 28.43 0.41 7.52
N ASP A 201 29.59 0.84 8.03
CA ASP A 201 29.72 2.15 8.66
C ASP A 201 29.56 3.26 7.63
N LYS A 202 30.18 3.12 6.45
CA LYS A 202 29.98 4.06 5.34
C LYS A 202 28.55 4.04 4.81
N LEU A 203 27.92 2.87 4.72
CA LEU A 203 26.52 2.76 4.30
C LEU A 203 25.58 3.48 5.29
N ARG A 204 25.78 3.27 6.61
CA ARG A 204 25.05 3.98 7.67
C ARG A 204 25.29 5.49 7.60
N ALA A 205 26.53 5.91 7.39
CA ALA A 205 26.89 7.32 7.26
C ALA A 205 26.24 7.98 6.03
N HIS A 206 26.20 7.29 4.88
CA HIS A 206 25.51 7.76 3.68
C HIS A 206 24.01 7.99 3.97
N LYS A 207 23.32 6.97 4.50
CA LYS A 207 21.92 7.06 4.92
C LYS A 207 21.69 8.24 5.88
N ALA A 208 22.53 8.36 6.91
CA ALA A 208 22.43 9.44 7.89
C ALA A 208 22.66 10.83 7.26
N SER A 209 23.55 10.94 6.27
CA SER A 209 23.81 12.21 5.57
C SER A 209 22.60 12.69 4.76
N VAL A 210 21.87 11.77 4.12
CA VAL A 210 20.64 12.08 3.38
C VAL A 210 19.57 12.61 4.33
N VAL A 211 19.35 11.92 5.45
CA VAL A 211 18.41 12.34 6.51
C VAL A 211 18.84 13.70 7.10
N GLY A 212 20.12 13.87 7.42
CA GLY A 212 20.68 15.10 7.98
C GLY A 212 20.51 16.31 7.08
N LYS A 213 20.73 16.16 5.77
CA LYS A 213 20.52 17.23 4.78
C LYS A 213 19.06 17.70 4.75
N LEU A 214 18.12 16.76 4.72
CA LEU A 214 16.69 17.06 4.62
C LEU A 214 16.13 17.62 5.93
N THR A 215 16.51 17.07 7.08
CA THR A 215 16.11 17.60 8.40
C THR A 215 16.65 19.00 8.64
N GLY A 216 17.91 19.27 8.25
CA GLY A 216 18.49 20.61 8.27
C GLY A 216 17.73 21.59 7.36
N GLY A 217 17.32 21.13 6.17
CA GLY A 217 16.46 21.90 5.27
C GLY A 217 15.10 22.25 5.88
N LEU A 218 14.43 21.31 6.55
CA LEU A 218 13.17 21.56 7.26
C LEU A 218 13.35 22.57 8.40
N ALA A 219 14.42 22.47 9.19
CA ALA A 219 14.71 23.44 10.24
C ALA A 219 14.94 24.85 9.66
N GLY A 220 15.67 24.95 8.54
CA GLY A 220 15.85 26.19 7.79
C GLY A 220 14.53 26.79 7.29
N MET A 221 13.64 25.95 6.73
CA MET A 221 12.32 26.37 6.26
C MET A 221 11.39 26.82 7.41
N ALA A 222 11.39 26.14 8.54
CA ALA A 222 10.62 26.54 9.73
C ALA A 222 11.07 27.94 10.20
N LYS A 223 12.39 28.16 10.29
CA LYS A 223 12.97 29.46 10.63
C LYS A 223 12.61 30.54 9.61
N GLY A 224 12.72 30.25 8.32
CA GLY A 224 12.38 31.18 7.23
C GLY A 224 10.91 31.64 7.28
N ARG A 225 10.00 30.74 7.69
CA ARG A 225 8.57 31.01 7.88
C ARG A 225 8.22 31.58 9.26
N LYS A 226 9.20 31.77 10.14
CA LYS A 226 9.01 32.22 11.53
C LYS A 226 8.09 31.29 12.35
N VAL A 227 8.05 30.01 12.01
CA VAL A 227 7.36 28.99 12.82
C VAL A 227 8.20 28.73 14.06
N LYS A 228 7.62 28.92 15.25
CA LYS A 228 8.31 28.61 16.50
C LYS A 228 8.20 27.11 16.77
N THR A 229 9.33 26.43 16.84
CA THR A 229 9.39 25.01 17.24
C THR A 229 9.63 24.88 18.74
N VAL A 230 8.81 24.11 19.44
CA VAL A 230 8.99 23.77 20.86
C VAL A 230 9.28 22.28 20.96
N GLN A 231 10.46 21.93 21.48
CA GLN A 231 10.86 20.55 21.64
C GLN A 231 10.35 19.97 22.96
N GLY A 232 9.42 19.02 22.91
CA GLY A 232 8.91 18.33 24.08
C GLY A 232 7.67 17.49 23.83
N VAL A 233 7.21 16.78 24.86
CA VAL A 233 6.03 15.91 24.78
C VAL A 233 4.78 16.74 25.06
N GLY A 234 3.96 16.93 24.02
CA GLY A 234 2.71 17.67 24.10
C GLY A 234 1.54 16.81 24.62
N SER A 235 0.76 17.36 25.56
CA SER A 235 -0.51 16.79 26.02
C SER A 235 -1.55 17.90 26.20
N PHE A 236 -2.78 17.70 25.72
CA PHE A 236 -3.86 18.65 25.96
C PHE A 236 -4.18 18.75 27.46
N LEU A 237 -4.45 19.98 27.91
CA LEU A 237 -4.96 20.28 29.25
C LEU A 237 -6.44 20.69 29.22
N SER A 238 -6.87 21.28 28.11
CA SER A 238 -8.23 21.77 27.85
C SER A 238 -8.45 21.91 26.34
N ALA A 239 -9.62 22.39 25.93
CA ALA A 239 -9.92 22.67 24.52
C ALA A 239 -9.02 23.73 23.86
N ASN A 240 -8.27 24.53 24.64
CA ASN A 240 -7.46 25.65 24.14
C ASN A 240 -6.05 25.71 24.73
N HIS A 241 -5.60 24.68 25.46
CA HIS A 241 -4.28 24.66 26.09
C HIS A 241 -3.59 23.31 25.92
N LEU A 242 -2.31 23.37 25.55
CA LEU A 242 -1.40 22.23 25.48
C LEU A 242 -0.25 22.43 26.47
N GLU A 243 -0.02 21.45 27.33
CA GLU A 243 1.21 21.36 28.13
C GLU A 243 2.29 20.66 27.30
N VAL A 244 3.50 21.20 27.33
CA VAL A 244 4.68 20.60 26.72
C VAL A 244 5.69 20.28 27.82
N ALA A 245 5.91 18.98 28.06
CA ALA A 245 6.96 18.52 28.96
C ALA A 245 8.32 18.56 28.23
N LEU A 246 9.25 19.38 28.74
CA LEU A 246 10.58 19.57 28.16
C LEU A 246 11.57 18.52 28.66
N ALA A 247 12.70 18.39 27.97
CA ALA A 247 13.74 17.41 28.29
C ALA A 247 14.41 17.64 29.66
N ASP A 248 14.38 18.86 30.18
CA ASP A 248 14.92 19.23 31.49
C ASP A 248 13.94 18.99 32.66
N GLY A 249 12.76 18.43 32.36
CA GLY A 249 11.69 18.16 33.33
C GLY A 249 10.79 19.37 33.62
N SER A 250 11.10 20.55 33.08
CA SER A 250 10.22 21.70 33.15
C SER A 250 9.03 21.55 32.18
N LYS A 251 8.01 22.39 32.38
CA LYS A 251 6.78 22.38 31.60
C LYS A 251 6.50 23.77 31.06
N GLN A 252 6.03 23.83 29.82
CA GLN A 252 5.51 25.04 29.21
C GLN A 252 4.06 24.84 28.81
N VAL A 253 3.22 25.86 28.97
CA VAL A 253 1.84 25.83 28.51
C VAL A 253 1.63 26.79 27.36
N ILE A 254 1.04 26.26 26.29
CA ILE A 254 0.73 26.98 25.06
C ILE A 254 -0.79 27.12 24.96
N GLN A 255 -1.28 28.36 24.97
CA GLN A 255 -2.66 28.68 24.63
C GLN A 255 -2.79 28.86 23.11
N PHE A 256 -3.84 28.31 22.51
CA PHE A 256 -4.06 28.37 21.07
C PHE A 256 -5.51 28.70 20.70
N ASN A 257 -5.68 29.36 19.54
CA ASN A 257 -7.01 29.59 18.95
C ASN A 257 -7.50 28.34 18.19
N LYS A 258 -6.63 27.73 17.39
CA LYS A 258 -6.86 26.48 16.66
C LYS A 258 -5.73 25.48 16.94
N ALA A 259 -6.01 24.18 16.82
CA ALA A 259 -4.99 23.14 16.90
C ALA A 259 -5.10 22.14 15.75
N ILE A 260 -3.95 21.68 15.23
CA ILE A 260 -3.87 20.61 14.23
C ILE A 260 -3.08 19.45 14.83
N ILE A 261 -3.75 18.32 15.07
CA ILE A 261 -3.17 17.11 15.63
C ILE A 261 -2.53 16.29 14.51
N ALA A 262 -1.20 16.15 14.54
CA ALA A 262 -0.41 15.37 13.59
C ALA A 262 0.51 14.35 14.31
N ALA A 263 0.00 13.76 15.40
CA ALA A 263 0.76 12.87 16.29
C ALA A 263 1.14 11.50 15.70
N GLY A 264 0.71 11.21 14.47
CA GLY A 264 1.11 10.04 13.69
C GLY A 264 0.75 8.69 14.33
N SER A 265 1.60 7.71 14.06
CA SER A 265 1.45 6.32 14.50
C SER A 265 2.79 5.76 15.03
N GLN A 266 2.76 4.53 15.54
CA GLN A 266 3.94 3.78 15.98
C GLN A 266 3.84 2.29 15.60
N PRO A 267 4.95 1.54 15.53
CA PRO A 267 4.91 0.09 15.32
C PRO A 267 4.01 -0.64 16.33
N VAL A 268 3.33 -1.70 15.88
CA VAL A 268 2.58 -2.61 16.75
C VAL A 268 3.57 -3.46 17.54
N HIS A 269 3.34 -3.56 18.85
CA HIS A 269 4.12 -4.42 19.73
C HIS A 269 3.37 -5.72 20.04
N LEU A 270 4.02 -6.85 19.72
CA LEU A 270 3.71 -8.24 20.05
C LEU A 270 3.83 -8.59 21.56
N PRO A 271 2.80 -8.64 22.44
CA PRO A 271 3.06 -8.82 23.88
C PRO A 271 3.80 -10.11 24.28
N PHE A 272 3.75 -11.16 23.44
CA PHE A 272 4.44 -12.43 23.69
C PHE A 272 5.89 -12.45 23.19
N ILE A 273 6.33 -11.42 22.46
CA ILE A 273 7.68 -11.32 21.92
C ILE A 273 8.57 -10.68 23.00
N PRO A 274 9.68 -11.34 23.40
CA PRO A 274 10.59 -10.78 24.39
C PRO A 274 11.40 -9.60 23.85
N GLU A 275 11.89 -8.76 24.75
CA GLU A 275 12.88 -7.73 24.42
C GLU A 275 14.26 -8.35 24.21
N ASP A 276 14.85 -8.16 23.02
CA ASP A 276 16.20 -8.56 22.67
C ASP A 276 16.71 -7.64 21.55
N PRO A 277 17.97 -7.18 21.55
CA PRO A 277 18.50 -6.29 20.49
C PRO A 277 18.49 -6.90 19.07
N ARG A 278 18.31 -8.22 18.94
CA ARG A 278 18.16 -8.92 17.65
C ARG A 278 16.71 -8.98 17.18
N ILE A 279 15.75 -8.59 18.03
CA ILE A 279 14.34 -8.45 17.68
C ILE A 279 14.09 -6.96 17.46
N VAL A 280 13.91 -6.58 16.20
CA VAL A 280 13.84 -5.18 15.78
C VAL A 280 12.49 -4.86 15.18
N ASP A 281 12.08 -3.60 15.29
CA ASP A 281 11.06 -3.02 14.43
C ASP A 281 11.72 -2.42 13.17
N SER A 282 10.94 -1.68 12.38
CA SER A 282 11.47 -0.98 11.20
C SER A 282 12.57 0.04 11.53
N THR A 283 12.56 0.64 12.71
CA THR A 283 13.59 1.61 13.12
C THR A 283 14.91 0.90 13.37
N GLY A 284 14.89 -0.19 14.16
CA GLY A 284 16.09 -0.99 14.43
C GLY A 284 16.67 -1.64 13.17
N ALA A 285 15.82 -2.09 12.24
CA ALA A 285 16.27 -2.57 10.94
C ALA A 285 16.99 -1.48 10.12
N LEU A 286 16.50 -0.24 10.16
CA LEU A 286 17.12 0.90 9.46
C LEU A 286 18.43 1.37 10.11
N GLU A 287 18.73 0.97 11.33
CA GLU A 287 20.03 1.21 11.96
C GLU A 287 21.13 0.33 11.37
N LEU A 288 20.77 -0.76 10.66
CA LEU A 288 21.70 -1.72 10.05
C LEU A 288 22.83 -2.15 11.01
N PRO A 289 22.53 -2.67 12.22
CA PRO A 289 23.58 -2.94 13.22
C PRO A 289 24.61 -3.96 12.72
N PHE A 290 24.15 -5.00 12.02
CA PHE A 290 24.95 -6.02 11.33
C PHE A 290 24.11 -6.66 10.21
N VAL A 291 24.74 -7.45 9.32
CA VAL A 291 24.03 -8.27 8.34
C VAL A 291 23.83 -9.69 8.92
N PRO A 292 22.60 -10.11 9.25
CA PRO A 292 22.32 -11.47 9.73
C PRO A 292 22.55 -12.51 8.62
N LYS A 293 22.93 -13.74 8.98
CA LYS A 293 22.95 -14.84 8.00
C LYS A 293 21.53 -15.30 7.68
N ARG A 294 20.68 -15.41 8.71
CA ARG A 294 19.24 -15.69 8.59
C ARG A 294 18.43 -14.63 9.32
N MET A 295 17.46 -14.07 8.60
CA MET A 295 16.53 -13.06 9.13
C MET A 295 15.09 -13.52 8.94
N LEU A 296 14.29 -13.43 10.01
CA LEU A 296 12.84 -13.62 9.93
C LEU A 296 12.14 -12.27 9.80
N ILE A 297 11.16 -12.19 8.91
CA ILE A 297 10.23 -11.08 8.81
C ILE A 297 8.86 -11.56 9.29
N ILE A 298 8.36 -10.99 10.38
CA ILE A 298 6.99 -11.21 10.88
C ILE A 298 6.10 -10.11 10.29
N GLY A 299 5.18 -10.52 9.41
CA GLY A 299 4.29 -9.64 8.63
C GLY A 299 4.76 -9.49 7.18
N GLY A 300 3.90 -9.87 6.24
CA GLY A 300 4.13 -9.83 4.79
C GLY A 300 3.76 -8.50 4.12
N GLY A 301 3.77 -7.41 4.87
CA GLY A 301 3.44 -6.06 4.39
C GLY A 301 4.63 -5.35 3.73
N ILE A 302 4.35 -4.22 3.08
CA ILE A 302 5.33 -3.44 2.30
C ILE A 302 6.63 -3.17 3.08
N ILE A 303 6.53 -2.69 4.33
CA ILE A 303 7.69 -2.31 5.14
C ILE A 303 8.63 -3.51 5.37
N GLY A 304 8.07 -4.67 5.71
CA GLY A 304 8.86 -5.89 5.93
C GLY A 304 9.55 -6.35 4.65
N LEU A 305 8.86 -6.30 3.52
CA LEU A 305 9.38 -6.74 2.22
C LEU A 305 10.42 -5.78 1.62
N GLU A 306 10.30 -4.48 1.89
CA GLU A 306 11.35 -3.51 1.56
C GLU A 306 12.62 -3.77 2.37
N MET A 307 12.50 -4.00 3.68
CA MET A 307 13.66 -4.32 4.51
C MET A 307 14.28 -5.67 4.14
N ALA A 308 13.45 -6.68 3.84
CA ALA A 308 13.89 -7.94 3.26
C ALA A 308 14.75 -7.71 2.01
N THR A 309 14.30 -6.87 1.08
CA THR A 309 15.06 -6.54 -0.15
C THR A 309 16.45 -6.00 0.19
N VAL A 310 16.53 -5.02 1.10
CA VAL A 310 17.82 -4.44 1.53
C VAL A 310 18.74 -5.49 2.16
N TYR A 311 18.24 -6.23 3.16
CA TYR A 311 19.06 -7.19 3.89
C TYR A 311 19.48 -8.38 3.02
N SER A 312 18.63 -8.84 2.10
CA SER A 312 18.97 -9.89 1.14
C SER A 312 20.06 -9.45 0.18
N ALA A 313 19.99 -8.22 -0.35
CA ALA A 313 21.03 -7.69 -1.23
C ALA A 313 22.39 -7.62 -0.52
N LEU A 314 22.39 -7.32 0.79
CA LEU A 314 23.60 -7.31 1.63
C LEU A 314 24.09 -8.72 2.01
N GLY A 315 23.31 -9.78 1.73
CA GLY A 315 23.72 -11.18 1.88
C GLY A 315 22.91 -12.03 2.85
N ALA A 316 21.84 -11.50 3.47
CA ALA A 316 20.99 -12.28 4.37
C ALA A 316 20.09 -13.28 3.61
N ARG A 317 19.89 -14.47 4.18
CA ARG A 317 18.81 -15.39 3.80
C ARG A 317 17.56 -15.07 4.61
N LEU A 318 16.40 -15.13 3.97
CA LEU A 318 15.17 -14.61 4.56
C LEU A 318 14.11 -15.69 4.75
N ASP A 319 13.37 -15.60 5.83
CA ASP A 319 12.04 -16.19 5.95
C ASP A 319 11.02 -15.09 6.17
N VAL A 320 9.82 -15.24 5.61
CA VAL A 320 8.69 -14.34 5.90
C VAL A 320 7.50 -15.16 6.38
N VAL A 321 6.85 -14.69 7.44
CA VAL A 321 5.61 -15.27 7.97
C VAL A 321 4.48 -14.24 7.87
N GLU A 322 3.34 -14.69 7.34
CA GLU A 322 2.13 -13.91 7.19
C GLU A 322 0.93 -14.74 7.62
N MET A 323 0.08 -14.16 8.48
CA MET A 323 -1.12 -14.80 8.98
C MET A 323 -2.21 -14.88 7.92
N LEU A 324 -2.19 -13.95 6.97
CA LEU A 324 -3.11 -13.90 5.83
C LEU A 324 -2.65 -14.80 4.68
N ASP A 325 -3.48 -14.87 3.63
CA ASP A 325 -3.30 -15.76 2.49
C ASP A 325 -2.38 -15.22 1.40
N GLY A 326 -1.77 -14.06 1.61
CA GLY A 326 -0.88 -13.43 0.64
C GLY A 326 -0.04 -12.30 1.21
N LEU A 327 1.01 -11.97 0.48
CA LEU A 327 1.87 -10.81 0.76
C LEU A 327 1.27 -9.53 0.17
N MET A 328 1.77 -8.36 0.60
CA MET A 328 1.35 -7.03 0.10
C MET A 328 -0.18 -6.89 0.05
N GLN A 329 -0.84 -7.13 1.18
CA GLN A 329 -2.30 -7.04 1.29
C GLN A 329 -2.81 -5.68 0.79
N GLY A 330 -3.88 -5.72 0.00
CA GLY A 330 -4.46 -4.55 -0.67
C GLY A 330 -4.01 -4.33 -2.12
N ALA A 331 -2.87 -4.88 -2.55
CA ALA A 331 -2.51 -4.91 -3.98
C ALA A 331 -3.24 -6.06 -4.70
N ASP A 332 -3.50 -5.93 -6.00
CA ASP A 332 -4.03 -7.06 -6.77
C ASP A 332 -3.04 -8.22 -6.84
N ARG A 333 -3.57 -9.44 -6.82
CA ARG A 333 -2.77 -10.67 -6.73
C ARG A 333 -1.88 -10.90 -7.96
N ASP A 334 -2.30 -10.43 -9.14
CA ASP A 334 -1.51 -10.53 -10.37
C ASP A 334 -0.20 -9.70 -10.29
N LEU A 335 -0.25 -8.50 -9.71
CA LEU A 335 0.94 -7.67 -9.44
C LEU A 335 1.88 -8.37 -8.46
N VAL A 336 1.33 -8.89 -7.36
CA VAL A 336 2.10 -9.55 -6.29
C VAL A 336 2.75 -10.84 -6.80
N LYS A 337 2.09 -11.58 -7.70
CA LYS A 337 2.62 -12.82 -8.29
C LYS A 337 3.91 -12.58 -9.07
N VAL A 338 4.00 -11.49 -9.83
CA VAL A 338 5.24 -11.10 -10.54
C VAL A 338 6.36 -10.84 -9.53
N TRP A 339 6.10 -10.01 -8.52
CA TRP A 339 7.06 -9.73 -7.46
C TRP A 339 7.52 -11.00 -6.74
N GLN A 340 6.58 -11.88 -6.35
CA GLN A 340 6.87 -13.13 -5.65
C GLN A 340 7.76 -14.04 -6.48
N LYS A 341 7.47 -14.20 -7.78
CA LYS A 341 8.28 -15.02 -8.69
C LYS A 341 9.71 -14.51 -8.80
N ARG A 342 9.89 -13.20 -9.00
CA ARG A 342 11.22 -12.57 -9.09
C ARG A 342 12.00 -12.70 -7.78
N ASN A 343 11.34 -12.57 -6.64
CA ASN A 343 11.99 -12.51 -5.32
C ASN A 343 12.06 -13.86 -4.60
N ALA A 344 11.45 -14.93 -5.11
CA ALA A 344 11.49 -16.25 -4.52
C ALA A 344 12.91 -16.72 -4.15
N PRO A 345 13.96 -16.50 -4.97
CA PRO A 345 15.32 -16.90 -4.62
C PRO A 345 15.88 -16.23 -3.35
N ARG A 346 15.33 -15.11 -2.88
CA ARG A 346 15.77 -14.43 -1.65
C ARG A 346 15.34 -15.16 -0.37
N PHE A 347 14.23 -15.90 -0.45
CA PHE A 347 13.60 -16.52 0.70
C PHE A 347 13.94 -18.02 0.77
N ASP A 348 14.16 -18.52 1.98
CA ASP A 348 14.15 -19.96 2.23
C ASP A 348 12.70 -20.44 2.41
N ASN A 349 11.86 -19.63 3.08
CA ASN A 349 10.43 -19.91 3.28
C ASN A 349 9.56 -18.65 3.14
N ILE A 350 8.43 -18.79 2.44
CA ILE A 350 7.31 -17.84 2.44
C ILE A 350 6.12 -18.55 3.09
N MET A 351 5.90 -18.28 4.38
CA MET A 351 4.91 -18.98 5.21
C MET A 351 3.61 -18.16 5.27
N LEU A 352 2.68 -18.44 4.35
CA LEU A 352 1.35 -17.83 4.35
C LEU A 352 0.39 -18.61 5.24
N LYS A 353 -0.72 -17.99 5.66
CA LYS A 353 -1.72 -18.57 6.58
C LYS A 353 -1.07 -19.18 7.83
N THR A 354 0.01 -18.56 8.30
CA THR A 354 0.87 -19.11 9.35
C THR A 354 1.01 -18.09 10.49
N LYS A 355 0.89 -18.57 11.73
CA LYS A 355 1.01 -17.76 12.94
C LYS A 355 2.38 -18.00 13.59
N THR A 356 2.97 -16.94 14.13
CA THR A 356 4.05 -17.07 15.10
C THR A 356 3.45 -17.32 16.48
N VAL A 357 3.80 -18.43 17.13
CA VAL A 357 3.22 -18.86 18.41
C VAL A 357 4.22 -18.87 19.57
N GLY A 358 5.52 -18.79 19.27
CA GLY A 358 6.56 -18.71 20.29
C GLY A 358 7.80 -17.98 19.78
N VAL A 359 8.40 -17.15 20.62
CA VAL A 359 9.66 -16.44 20.35
C VAL A 359 10.52 -16.51 21.60
N GLU A 360 11.68 -17.14 21.51
CA GLU A 360 12.63 -17.30 22.61
C GLU A 360 14.00 -16.75 22.22
N ALA A 361 14.51 -15.80 23.00
CA ALA A 361 15.86 -15.29 22.83
C ALA A 361 16.88 -16.26 23.47
N THR A 362 17.72 -16.86 22.64
CA THR A 362 18.79 -17.77 23.10
C THR A 362 20.17 -17.14 22.84
N LYS A 363 21.22 -17.72 23.43
CA LYS A 363 22.61 -17.31 23.13
C LYS A 363 23.00 -17.52 21.67
N LYS A 364 22.39 -18.49 20.97
CA LYS A 364 22.72 -18.83 19.58
C LYS A 364 21.94 -18.00 18.55
N GLY A 365 20.81 -17.42 18.94
CA GLY A 365 19.89 -16.71 18.05
C GLY A 365 18.50 -16.62 18.66
N ILE A 366 17.54 -16.12 17.88
CA ILE A 366 16.14 -16.06 18.25
C ILE A 366 15.44 -17.32 17.71
N LEU A 367 14.94 -18.14 18.61
CA LEU A 367 14.21 -19.36 18.28
C LEU A 367 12.72 -19.02 18.13
N VAL A 368 12.14 -19.33 16.98
CA VAL A 368 10.75 -18.96 16.65
C VAL A 368 9.96 -20.19 16.26
N THR A 369 8.78 -20.34 16.87
CA THR A 369 7.85 -21.44 16.61
C THR A 369 6.65 -20.92 15.81
N PHE A 370 6.25 -21.69 14.81
CA PHE A 370 5.15 -21.34 13.91
C PHE A 370 4.03 -22.39 13.97
N GLU A 371 2.82 -21.96 13.66
CA GLU A 371 1.64 -22.82 13.50
C GLU A 371 0.94 -22.49 12.18
N GLY A 372 0.78 -23.48 11.30
CA GLY A 372 0.15 -23.33 9.99
C GLY A 372 0.43 -24.52 9.10
N GLU A 373 -0.32 -24.66 8.01
CA GLU A 373 -0.14 -25.78 7.07
C GLU A 373 1.22 -25.72 6.35
N GLN A 374 1.74 -24.51 6.11
CA GLN A 374 3.03 -24.26 5.45
C GLN A 374 4.17 -24.00 6.46
N ALA A 375 3.90 -24.15 7.76
CA ALA A 375 4.85 -23.89 8.81
C ALA A 375 5.85 -25.05 8.98
N PRO A 376 7.16 -24.78 9.17
CA PRO A 376 8.08 -25.79 9.69
C PRO A 376 7.59 -26.34 11.03
N LYS A 377 7.64 -27.67 11.20
CA LYS A 377 7.20 -28.34 12.45
C LYS A 377 8.09 -28.01 13.65
N GLU A 378 9.39 -27.87 13.40
CA GLU A 378 10.39 -27.59 14.43
C GLU A 378 10.65 -26.07 14.53
N PRO A 379 10.92 -25.54 15.73
CA PRO A 379 11.31 -24.15 15.91
C PRO A 379 12.53 -23.78 15.05
N GLN A 380 12.48 -22.60 14.43
CA GLN A 380 13.51 -22.10 13.53
C GLN A 380 14.41 -21.07 14.24
N LEU A 381 15.72 -21.15 14.01
CA LEU A 381 16.70 -20.24 14.60
C LEU A 381 17.07 -19.13 13.61
N TYR A 382 17.00 -17.88 14.07
CA TYR A 382 17.34 -16.67 13.31
C TYR A 382 18.39 -15.82 14.03
N ASP A 383 19.22 -15.11 13.28
CA ASP A 383 20.17 -14.15 13.86
C ASP A 383 19.48 -12.82 14.18
N MET A 384 18.42 -12.49 13.43
CA MET A 384 17.60 -11.29 13.60
C MET A 384 16.13 -11.57 13.25
N VAL A 385 15.21 -10.94 13.97
CA VAL A 385 13.76 -10.97 13.69
C VAL A 385 13.27 -9.54 13.51
N LEU A 386 12.67 -9.25 12.37
CA LEU A 386 11.96 -7.98 12.11
C LEU A 386 10.47 -8.17 12.36
N VAL A 387 9.93 -7.42 13.33
CA VAL A 387 8.49 -7.34 13.60
C VAL A 387 7.88 -6.19 12.81
N SER A 388 7.10 -6.51 11.78
CA SER A 388 6.52 -5.55 10.82
C SER A 388 5.02 -5.76 10.60
N VAL A 389 4.30 -6.17 11.65
CA VAL A 389 2.86 -6.54 11.63
C VAL A 389 1.89 -5.35 11.58
N GLY A 390 2.37 -4.16 11.23
CA GLY A 390 1.57 -2.94 11.10
C GLY A 390 1.87 -1.89 12.17
N ARG A 391 1.01 -0.86 12.20
CA ARG A 391 1.19 0.36 12.99
C ARG A 391 -0.11 0.76 13.69
N THR A 392 0.01 1.34 14.88
CA THR A 392 -1.10 1.83 15.71
C THR A 392 -1.06 3.36 15.81
N PRO A 393 -2.18 4.08 15.64
CA PRO A 393 -2.25 5.53 15.78
C PRO A 393 -2.03 6.00 17.23
N ASN A 394 -1.52 7.22 17.40
CA ASN A 394 -1.16 7.78 18.71
C ASN A 394 -2.26 8.63 19.38
N GLY A 395 -3.51 8.59 18.92
CA GLY A 395 -4.59 9.49 19.41
C GLY A 395 -4.87 9.36 20.92
N LYS A 396 -4.64 8.19 21.51
CA LYS A 396 -4.80 7.93 22.96
C LYS A 396 -3.63 8.43 23.82
N LYS A 397 -2.58 9.03 23.23
CA LYS A 397 -1.32 9.36 23.91
C LYS A 397 -1.06 10.85 24.05
N ILE A 398 -2.05 11.69 23.73
CA ILE A 398 -1.90 13.15 23.66
C ILE A 398 -2.87 13.89 24.60
N GLY A 399 -3.57 13.18 25.48
CA GLY A 399 -4.58 13.76 26.36
C GLY A 399 -5.79 14.34 25.62
N ALA A 400 -6.10 13.83 24.42
CA ALA A 400 -7.16 14.34 23.54
C ALA A 400 -8.53 14.48 24.25
N GLU A 401 -8.83 13.57 25.17
CA GLU A 401 -10.05 13.58 25.97
C GLU A 401 -10.22 14.85 26.81
N LYS A 402 -9.11 15.44 27.29
CA LYS A 402 -9.13 16.70 28.05
C LYS A 402 -9.51 17.90 27.19
N ALA A 403 -9.29 17.80 25.87
CA ALA A 403 -9.75 18.79 24.90
C ALA A 403 -11.19 18.52 24.40
N GLY A 404 -11.83 17.44 24.84
CA GLY A 404 -13.13 17.00 24.34
C GLY A 404 -13.07 16.30 22.98
N VAL A 405 -11.88 15.96 22.48
CA VAL A 405 -11.69 15.28 21.19
C VAL A 405 -11.99 13.79 21.35
N ALA A 406 -12.87 13.27 20.49
CA ALA A 406 -13.23 11.87 20.45
C ALA A 406 -12.09 11.02 19.83
N VAL A 407 -11.75 9.92 20.48
CA VAL A 407 -10.76 8.95 20.00
C VAL A 407 -11.42 7.57 19.98
N THR A 408 -11.32 6.89 18.85
CA THR A 408 -11.85 5.53 18.69
C THR A 408 -11.13 4.52 19.59
N GLU A 409 -11.73 3.35 19.80
CA GLU A 409 -11.09 2.26 20.56
C GLU A 409 -9.73 1.85 19.99
N ARG A 410 -9.57 1.91 18.66
CA ARG A 410 -8.31 1.61 17.96
C ARG A 410 -7.29 2.75 18.01
N GLY A 411 -7.64 3.90 18.59
CA GLY A 411 -6.75 5.05 18.79
C GLY A 411 -6.75 6.08 17.66
N PHE A 412 -7.62 5.93 16.64
CA PHE A 412 -7.80 6.93 15.59
C PHE A 412 -8.67 8.11 16.06
N ILE A 413 -8.46 9.28 15.47
CA ILE A 413 -9.27 10.48 15.66
C ILE A 413 -10.12 10.69 14.40
N PRO A 414 -11.45 10.46 14.44
CA PRO A 414 -12.32 10.69 13.30
C PRO A 414 -12.35 12.17 12.93
N VAL A 415 -12.37 12.46 11.62
CA VAL A 415 -12.46 13.82 11.08
C VAL A 415 -13.48 13.94 9.96
N ASP A 416 -13.97 15.15 9.72
CA ASP A 416 -14.75 15.49 8.53
C ASP A 416 -13.85 15.75 7.31
N LYS A 417 -14.44 16.11 6.15
CA LYS A 417 -13.69 16.40 4.92
C LYS A 417 -12.80 17.65 4.99
N GLN A 418 -13.00 18.52 5.98
CA GLN A 418 -12.14 19.68 6.25
C GLN A 418 -11.11 19.38 7.33
N MET A 419 -10.93 18.10 7.67
CA MET A 419 -10.02 17.59 8.70
C MET A 419 -10.39 18.02 10.13
N ARG A 420 -11.62 18.52 10.37
CA ARG A 420 -12.08 18.88 11.71
C ARG A 420 -12.43 17.66 12.52
N THR A 421 -12.06 17.67 13.79
CA THR A 421 -12.56 16.70 14.78
C THR A 421 -14.00 17.06 15.20
N ASN A 422 -14.55 16.36 16.19
CA ASN A 422 -15.82 16.75 16.81
C ASN A 422 -15.75 18.11 17.56
N VAL A 423 -14.55 18.63 17.81
CA VAL A 423 -14.31 19.96 18.39
C VAL A 423 -13.98 20.92 17.25
N PRO A 424 -14.84 21.92 16.91
CA PRO A 424 -14.77 22.65 15.64
C PRO A 424 -13.46 23.39 15.33
N HIS A 425 -12.70 23.79 16.35
CA HIS A 425 -11.42 24.49 16.21
C HIS A 425 -10.20 23.57 16.36
N ILE A 426 -10.40 22.26 16.51
CA ILE A 426 -9.35 21.25 16.57
C ILE A 426 -9.47 20.33 15.36
N PHE A 427 -8.39 20.21 14.62
CA PHE A 427 -8.23 19.41 13.43
C PHE A 427 -7.32 18.21 13.72
N ALA A 428 -7.36 17.17 12.89
CA ALA A 428 -6.41 16.07 12.93
C ALA A 428 -6.07 15.59 11.51
N ILE A 429 -4.84 15.15 11.29
CA ILE A 429 -4.31 14.76 9.97
C ILE A 429 -3.31 13.60 10.05
N GLY A 430 -3.09 12.92 8.93
CA GLY A 430 -2.10 11.87 8.75
C GLY A 430 -2.51 10.52 9.33
N ASP A 431 -1.55 9.76 9.84
CA ASP A 431 -1.79 8.39 10.31
C ASP A 431 -2.79 8.33 11.49
N VAL A 432 -2.89 9.41 12.27
CA VAL A 432 -3.75 9.44 13.46
C VAL A 432 -5.24 9.46 13.10
N VAL A 433 -5.60 9.85 11.86
CA VAL A 433 -7.02 9.93 11.45
C VAL A 433 -7.52 8.68 10.76
N GLY A 434 -6.66 7.92 10.08
CA GLY A 434 -7.08 6.70 9.39
C GLY A 434 -6.12 6.19 8.32
N GLN A 435 -6.50 5.05 7.73
CA GLN A 435 -5.83 4.45 6.59
C GLN A 435 -6.13 5.21 5.28
N PRO A 436 -5.27 5.10 4.26
CA PRO A 436 -3.93 4.49 4.31
C PRO A 436 -2.92 5.40 5.03
N MET A 437 -2.07 4.84 5.89
CA MET A 437 -1.03 5.57 6.63
C MET A 437 0.17 5.94 5.73
N LEU A 438 -0.02 6.95 4.88
CA LEU A 438 0.94 7.36 3.85
C LEU A 438 1.32 8.83 3.98
N ALA A 439 2.60 9.14 3.74
CA ALA A 439 3.14 10.48 3.90
C ALA A 439 2.50 11.50 2.96
N HIS A 440 2.28 11.16 1.69
CA HIS A 440 1.61 12.04 0.73
C HIS A 440 0.16 12.31 1.12
N LYS A 441 -0.59 11.33 1.63
CA LYS A 441 -1.92 11.59 2.21
C LYS A 441 -1.83 12.65 3.32
N ALA A 442 -0.93 12.44 4.29
CA ALA A 442 -0.76 13.35 5.41
C ALA A 442 -0.41 14.79 4.97
N VAL A 443 0.42 14.95 3.93
CA VAL A 443 0.78 16.26 3.37
C VAL A 443 -0.44 16.93 2.72
N HIS A 444 -1.25 16.22 1.95
CA HIS A 444 -2.45 16.82 1.34
C HIS A 444 -3.53 17.18 2.38
N GLU A 445 -3.78 16.29 3.34
CA GLU A 445 -4.66 16.56 4.50
C GLU A 445 -4.19 17.80 5.27
N ALA A 446 -2.87 18.00 5.40
CA ALA A 446 -2.28 19.15 6.09
C ALA A 446 -2.60 20.50 5.45
N HIS A 447 -2.57 20.57 4.11
CA HIS A 447 -2.90 21.80 3.40
C HIS A 447 -4.36 22.16 3.62
N VAL A 448 -5.26 21.17 3.48
CA VAL A 448 -6.70 21.34 3.74
C VAL A 448 -6.96 21.80 5.18
N ALA A 449 -6.32 21.18 6.17
CA ALA A 449 -6.50 21.55 7.58
C ALA A 449 -6.00 22.97 7.87
N ALA A 450 -4.86 23.37 7.32
CA ALA A 450 -4.31 24.71 7.50
C ALA A 450 -5.20 25.79 6.84
N GLU A 451 -5.71 25.52 5.63
CA GLU A 451 -6.62 26.40 4.90
C GLU A 451 -7.97 26.51 5.63
N ALA A 452 -8.55 25.39 6.07
CA ALA A 452 -9.77 25.39 6.86
C ALA A 452 -9.61 26.05 8.24
N ALA A 453 -8.41 26.04 8.83
CA ALA A 453 -8.08 26.76 10.05
C ALA A 453 -7.97 28.29 9.82
N ALA A 454 -7.60 28.70 8.60
CA ALA A 454 -7.63 30.10 8.14
C ALA A 454 -9.00 30.52 7.57
N ASP A 455 -10.06 29.76 7.87
CA ASP A 455 -11.44 29.98 7.44
C ASP A 455 -11.67 29.90 5.91
N GLU A 456 -10.74 29.29 5.16
CA GLU A 456 -10.94 28.95 3.74
C GLU A 456 -11.85 27.72 3.58
N LYS A 457 -12.50 27.62 2.40
CA LYS A 457 -13.39 26.50 2.05
C LYS A 457 -12.61 25.37 1.37
N ALA A 458 -11.64 24.81 2.07
CA ALA A 458 -10.85 23.67 1.61
C ALA A 458 -11.44 22.33 2.06
N PHE A 459 -11.40 21.34 1.19
CA PHE A 459 -11.89 19.97 1.46
C PHE A 459 -10.89 18.95 0.92
N PHE A 460 -10.72 17.85 1.63
CA PHE A 460 -10.00 16.68 1.14
C PHE A 460 -10.96 15.83 0.32
N ASP A 461 -10.96 16.05 -0.99
CA ASP A 461 -11.83 15.42 -1.98
C ASP A 461 -11.08 14.58 -3.02
N ALA A 462 -9.78 14.34 -2.79
CA ALA A 462 -8.95 13.45 -3.59
C ALA A 462 -9.68 12.10 -3.78
N ARG A 463 -9.88 11.73 -5.04
CA ARG A 463 -10.60 10.51 -5.41
C ARG A 463 -9.71 9.29 -5.20
N VAL A 464 -8.40 9.46 -5.34
CA VAL A 464 -7.43 8.39 -5.20
C VAL A 464 -6.18 8.79 -4.42
N ILE A 465 -5.59 7.80 -3.76
CA ILE A 465 -4.30 7.90 -3.08
C ILE A 465 -3.46 6.72 -3.56
N PRO A 466 -2.32 6.92 -4.24
CA PRO A 466 -1.49 5.82 -4.70
C PRO A 466 -0.81 5.11 -3.54
N SER A 467 -0.56 3.81 -3.71
CA SER A 467 0.26 2.97 -2.83
C SER A 467 1.41 2.38 -3.64
N VAL A 468 2.60 2.33 -3.04
CA VAL A 468 3.81 1.83 -3.70
C VAL A 468 4.63 1.01 -2.71
N ALA A 469 4.94 -0.22 -3.10
CA ALA A 469 6.02 -1.00 -2.51
C ALA A 469 7.29 -0.80 -3.33
N TYR A 470 8.31 -0.19 -2.74
CA TYR A 470 9.59 0.10 -3.41
C TYR A 470 10.55 -1.09 -3.36
N THR A 471 9.99 -2.29 -3.52
CA THR A 471 10.76 -3.53 -3.68
C THR A 471 11.38 -3.60 -5.09
N HIS A 472 12.05 -4.71 -5.41
CA HIS A 472 12.56 -4.95 -6.76
C HIS A 472 11.94 -6.22 -7.39
N PRO A 473 11.04 -6.11 -8.38
CA PRO A 473 10.48 -4.89 -8.95
C PRO A 473 9.58 -4.14 -7.96
N GLU A 474 9.30 -2.87 -8.27
CA GLU A 474 8.33 -2.09 -7.51
C GLU A 474 6.91 -2.58 -7.83
N VAL A 475 6.01 -2.45 -6.85
CA VAL A 475 4.58 -2.73 -7.03
C VAL A 475 3.80 -1.47 -6.66
N ALA A 476 3.22 -0.81 -7.65
CA ALA A 476 2.47 0.43 -7.49
C ALA A 476 1.02 0.24 -7.93
N TRP A 477 0.08 0.83 -7.20
CA TRP A 477 -1.33 0.83 -7.59
C TRP A 477 -2.07 2.06 -7.07
N VAL A 478 -3.17 2.39 -7.72
CA VAL A 478 -4.02 3.53 -7.37
C VAL A 478 -5.48 3.26 -7.74
N GLY A 479 -6.40 3.84 -6.98
CA GLY A 479 -7.83 3.72 -7.22
C GLY A 479 -8.38 2.34 -6.86
N LEU A 480 -9.44 1.94 -7.55
CA LEU A 480 -10.12 0.67 -7.35
C LEU A 480 -9.21 -0.48 -7.80
N THR A 481 -9.12 -1.54 -7.00
CA THR A 481 -8.46 -2.80 -7.39
C THR A 481 -9.48 -3.81 -7.93
N GLU A 482 -9.05 -4.91 -8.54
CA GLU A 482 -9.97 -5.95 -9.03
C GLU A 482 -10.77 -6.57 -7.88
N ASP A 483 -10.11 -6.88 -6.77
CA ASP A 483 -10.75 -7.44 -5.57
C ASP A 483 -11.77 -6.45 -4.98
N GLN A 484 -11.42 -5.16 -4.90
CA GLN A 484 -12.35 -4.13 -4.42
C GLN A 484 -13.54 -3.92 -5.37
N ALA A 485 -13.32 -3.95 -6.68
CA ALA A 485 -14.40 -3.84 -7.67
C ALA A 485 -15.40 -4.99 -7.50
N LYS A 486 -14.89 -6.22 -7.33
CA LYS A 486 -15.69 -7.41 -7.07
C LYS A 486 -16.48 -7.31 -5.77
N ASP A 487 -15.83 -6.91 -4.67
CA ASP A 487 -16.46 -6.76 -3.35
C ASP A 487 -17.54 -5.68 -3.34
N GLN A 488 -17.37 -4.62 -4.12
CA GLN A 488 -18.33 -3.52 -4.25
C GLN A 488 -19.39 -3.76 -5.33
N GLY A 489 -19.30 -4.86 -6.10
CA GLY A 489 -20.21 -5.15 -7.21
C GLY A 489 -20.08 -4.20 -8.40
N ILE A 490 -18.94 -3.50 -8.53
CA ILE A 490 -18.63 -2.60 -9.64
C ILE A 490 -18.08 -3.43 -10.80
N LYS A 491 -18.71 -3.32 -11.97
CA LYS A 491 -18.22 -3.99 -13.18
C LYS A 491 -17.08 -3.19 -13.79
N VAL A 492 -15.92 -3.81 -13.88
CA VAL A 492 -14.73 -3.20 -14.47
C VAL A 492 -14.23 -4.02 -15.64
N GLY A 493 -13.93 -3.33 -16.73
CA GLY A 493 -13.15 -3.86 -17.82
C GLY A 493 -11.66 -3.69 -17.54
N LYS A 494 -10.93 -4.80 -17.58
CA LYS A 494 -9.48 -4.86 -17.37
C LYS A 494 -8.72 -4.82 -18.70
N ALA A 495 -7.64 -4.04 -18.74
CA ALA A 495 -6.65 -4.05 -19.80
C ALA A 495 -5.23 -4.14 -19.23
N VAL A 496 -4.40 -4.98 -19.86
CA VAL A 496 -3.04 -5.26 -19.42
C VAL A 496 -2.10 -5.15 -20.61
N PHE A 497 -1.05 -4.36 -20.47
CA PHE A 497 0.08 -4.34 -21.38
C PHE A 497 1.28 -5.03 -20.72
N PRO A 498 1.67 -6.25 -21.18
CA PRO A 498 2.81 -6.98 -20.64
C PRO A 498 4.13 -6.33 -21.07
N TRP A 499 5.08 -6.18 -20.14
CA TRP A 499 6.37 -5.56 -20.46
C TRP A 499 7.30 -6.47 -21.28
N ALA A 500 6.96 -7.75 -21.45
CA ALA A 500 7.51 -8.63 -22.47
C ALA A 500 7.32 -8.13 -23.91
N ALA A 501 6.39 -7.19 -24.14
CA ALA A 501 6.22 -6.49 -25.41
C ALA A 501 6.83 -5.08 -25.43
N SER A 502 7.41 -4.61 -24.32
CA SER A 502 8.06 -3.30 -24.26
C SER A 502 9.52 -3.42 -24.66
N GLY A 503 9.88 -2.83 -25.80
CA GLY A 503 11.28 -2.73 -26.22
C GLY A 503 12.18 -2.07 -25.15
N ARG A 504 11.65 -1.10 -24.39
CA ARG A 504 12.40 -0.47 -23.30
C ARG A 504 12.62 -1.40 -22.11
N ALA A 505 11.59 -2.16 -21.71
CA ALA A 505 11.71 -3.09 -20.58
C ALA A 505 12.68 -4.23 -20.90
N ILE A 506 12.61 -4.78 -22.12
CA ILE A 506 13.55 -5.79 -22.61
C ILE A 506 14.98 -5.24 -22.61
N ALA A 507 15.20 -4.03 -23.14
CA ALA A 507 16.52 -3.40 -23.15
C ALA A 507 17.11 -3.18 -21.74
N ASN A 508 16.26 -3.09 -20.72
CA ASN A 508 16.66 -2.92 -19.32
C ASN A 508 16.71 -4.25 -18.54
N ASN A 509 16.45 -5.41 -19.17
CA ASN A 509 16.31 -6.71 -18.50
C ASN A 509 15.25 -6.71 -17.37
N ALA A 510 14.12 -6.04 -17.63
CA ALA A 510 13.02 -5.82 -16.69
C ALA A 510 11.65 -6.10 -17.33
N ASP A 511 11.59 -7.08 -18.23
CA ASP A 511 10.43 -7.45 -19.05
C ASP A 511 9.43 -8.41 -18.35
N ASP A 512 9.69 -8.75 -17.09
CA ASP A 512 8.81 -9.54 -16.22
C ASP A 512 7.58 -8.78 -15.71
N GLY A 513 7.60 -7.45 -15.84
CA GLY A 513 6.56 -6.53 -15.39
C GLY A 513 5.32 -6.43 -16.30
N PHE A 514 4.36 -5.62 -15.86
CA PHE A 514 3.23 -5.18 -16.69
C PHE A 514 2.58 -3.90 -16.17
N THR A 515 1.82 -3.24 -17.05
CA THR A 515 0.94 -2.12 -16.71
C THR A 515 -0.52 -2.55 -16.90
N LYS A 516 -1.35 -2.32 -15.88
CA LYS A 516 -2.77 -2.67 -15.84
C LYS A 516 -3.63 -1.44 -15.59
N LEU A 517 -4.70 -1.30 -16.36
CA LEU A 517 -5.73 -0.28 -16.16
C LEU A 517 -7.10 -0.94 -15.99
N LEU A 518 -7.93 -0.35 -15.13
CA LEU A 518 -9.29 -0.77 -14.85
C LEU A 518 -10.26 0.35 -15.23
N PHE A 519 -11.21 0.04 -16.11
CA PHE A 519 -12.21 0.98 -16.60
C PHE A 519 -13.59 0.54 -16.13
N ASP A 520 -14.35 1.44 -15.54
CA ASP A 520 -15.75 1.17 -15.16
C ASP A 520 -16.60 0.92 -16.41
N GLU A 521 -17.35 -0.18 -16.43
CA GLU A 521 -18.07 -0.60 -17.65
C GLU A 521 -19.26 0.30 -17.98
N ASP A 522 -19.82 1.03 -17.01
CA ASP A 522 -20.98 1.89 -17.22
C ASP A 522 -20.57 3.29 -17.68
N THR A 523 -19.62 3.91 -16.96
CA THR A 523 -19.14 5.27 -17.19
C THR A 523 -17.98 5.35 -18.19
N LYS A 524 -17.33 4.22 -18.48
CA LYS A 524 -16.14 4.09 -19.35
C LYS A 524 -14.89 4.82 -18.84
N ARG A 525 -14.93 5.36 -17.62
CA ARG A 525 -13.80 6.07 -17.01
C ARG A 525 -12.79 5.11 -16.42
N VAL A 526 -11.53 5.50 -16.42
CA VAL A 526 -10.51 4.81 -15.62
C VAL A 526 -10.85 5.01 -14.13
N VAL A 527 -10.89 3.91 -13.38
CA VAL A 527 -11.21 3.90 -11.94
C VAL A 527 -10.06 3.37 -11.09
N GLY A 528 -9.05 2.78 -11.71
CA GLY A 528 -7.84 2.35 -11.05
C GLY A 528 -6.82 1.78 -12.02
N GLY A 529 -5.65 1.44 -11.48
CA GLY A 529 -4.59 0.79 -12.23
C GLY A 529 -3.47 0.31 -11.32
N GLY A 530 -2.67 -0.60 -11.86
CA GLY A 530 -1.54 -1.20 -11.17
C GLY A 530 -0.37 -1.39 -12.13
N ILE A 531 0.83 -1.17 -11.62
CA ILE A 531 2.08 -1.33 -12.36
C ILE A 531 3.02 -2.17 -11.49
N VAL A 532 3.57 -3.23 -12.05
CA VAL A 532 4.67 -3.99 -11.43
C VAL A 532 5.86 -3.96 -12.38
N GLY A 533 6.99 -3.48 -11.89
CA GLY A 533 8.19 -3.31 -12.70
C GLY A 533 9.13 -2.24 -12.18
N MET A 534 10.22 -2.01 -12.91
CA MET A 534 11.16 -0.92 -12.64
C MET A 534 10.46 0.45 -12.73
N ASN A 535 10.70 1.34 -11.76
CA ASN A 535 10.09 2.69 -11.71
C ASN A 535 8.54 2.73 -11.63
N ALA A 536 7.87 1.65 -11.23
CA ALA A 536 6.41 1.63 -11.14
C ALA A 536 5.83 2.78 -10.28
N GLY A 537 6.53 3.16 -9.22
CA GLY A 537 6.17 4.27 -8.34
C GLY A 537 6.25 5.66 -9.00
N ASP A 538 7.13 5.83 -10.00
CA ASP A 538 7.19 7.07 -10.79
C ASP A 538 6.09 7.09 -11.86
N LEU A 539 5.76 5.94 -12.43
CA LEU A 539 4.78 5.80 -13.51
C LEU A 539 3.33 5.93 -13.03
N ILE A 540 3.03 5.48 -11.80
CA ILE A 540 1.66 5.47 -11.27
C ILE A 540 1.06 6.87 -11.15
N GLY A 541 1.89 7.92 -11.11
CA GLY A 541 1.46 9.32 -11.05
C GLY A 541 0.54 9.73 -12.21
N GLU A 542 0.80 9.22 -13.41
CA GLU A 542 -0.07 9.46 -14.57
C GLU A 542 -1.45 8.83 -14.39
N VAL A 543 -1.51 7.60 -13.87
CA VAL A 543 -2.77 6.91 -13.60
C VAL A 543 -3.56 7.64 -12.51
N CYS A 544 -2.88 8.18 -11.48
CA CYS A 544 -3.52 9.03 -10.48
C CYS A 544 -4.22 10.22 -11.14
N LEU A 545 -3.49 10.95 -11.98
CA LEU A 545 -4.02 12.12 -12.68
C LEU A 545 -5.19 11.73 -13.60
N ALA A 546 -5.09 10.63 -14.34
CA ALA A 546 -6.14 10.17 -15.23
C ALA A 546 -7.44 9.86 -14.47
N VAL A 547 -7.35 9.21 -13.30
CA VAL A 547 -8.53 8.96 -12.45
C VAL A 547 -9.11 10.26 -11.90
N GLU A 548 -8.29 11.17 -11.40
CA GLU A 548 -8.75 12.47 -10.89
C GLU A 548 -9.49 13.27 -11.97
N MET A 549 -8.94 13.33 -13.19
CA MET A 549 -9.56 13.99 -14.34
C MET A 549 -10.80 13.28 -14.88
N GLY A 550 -11.03 12.02 -14.46
CA GLY A 550 -12.13 11.20 -14.96
C GLY A 550 -11.97 10.84 -16.43
N ALA A 551 -10.72 10.63 -16.87
CA ALA A 551 -10.36 10.27 -18.23
C ALA A 551 -10.93 8.90 -18.63
N ASP A 552 -11.09 8.68 -19.93
CA ASP A 552 -11.40 7.38 -20.51
C ASP A 552 -10.20 6.75 -21.24
N ALA A 553 -10.38 5.55 -21.80
CA ALA A 553 -9.33 4.86 -22.53
C ALA A 553 -8.90 5.57 -23.83
N VAL A 554 -9.75 6.43 -24.41
CA VAL A 554 -9.43 7.21 -25.60
C VAL A 554 -8.53 8.39 -25.23
N ASP A 555 -8.81 9.09 -24.13
CA ASP A 555 -7.97 10.17 -23.63
C ASP A 555 -6.54 9.69 -23.36
N ILE A 556 -6.42 8.55 -22.67
CA ILE A 556 -5.12 7.95 -22.35
C ILE A 556 -4.45 7.39 -23.61
N GLY A 557 -5.16 6.57 -24.39
CA GLY A 557 -4.58 5.89 -25.55
C GLY A 557 -4.24 6.81 -26.73
N LYS A 558 -4.84 8.01 -26.84
CA LYS A 558 -4.46 9.01 -27.86
C LYS A 558 -3.41 10.01 -27.39
N THR A 559 -3.05 9.98 -26.11
CA THR A 559 -1.91 10.75 -25.62
C THR A 559 -0.64 10.15 -26.23
N ILE A 560 0.18 10.97 -26.85
CA ILE A 560 1.44 10.51 -27.46
C ILE A 560 2.49 10.42 -26.34
N HIS A 561 2.65 9.24 -25.76
CA HIS A 561 3.74 8.94 -24.84
C HIS A 561 5.08 8.85 -25.61
N PRO A 562 6.20 9.29 -25.00
CA PRO A 562 7.52 9.19 -25.62
C PRO A 562 7.95 7.72 -25.81
N HIS A 563 8.65 7.43 -26.91
CA HIS A 563 9.18 6.11 -27.24
C HIS A 563 10.71 6.15 -27.46
N PRO A 564 11.50 5.15 -27.00
CA PRO A 564 11.11 4.02 -26.15
C PRO A 564 11.18 4.35 -24.65
N THR A 565 10.09 4.14 -23.91
CA THR A 565 9.99 4.39 -22.47
C THR A 565 9.19 3.30 -21.74
N LEU A 566 9.19 3.33 -20.41
CA LEU A 566 8.24 2.53 -19.62
C LEU A 566 6.88 3.23 -19.50
N CYS A 567 6.82 4.56 -19.56
CA CYS A 567 5.55 5.29 -19.43
C CYS A 567 4.59 5.05 -20.59
N GLU A 568 5.08 4.78 -21.81
CA GLU A 568 4.20 4.45 -22.94
C GLU A 568 3.35 3.19 -22.71
N SER A 569 3.73 2.32 -21.76
CA SER A 569 2.92 1.16 -21.36
C SER A 569 1.56 1.56 -20.76
N VAL A 570 1.41 2.78 -20.22
CA VAL A 570 0.12 3.32 -19.75
C VAL A 570 -0.79 3.61 -20.94
N GLY A 571 -0.27 4.30 -21.97
CA GLY A 571 -0.95 4.54 -23.24
C GLY A 571 -1.33 3.23 -23.93
N MET A 572 -0.37 2.32 -24.07
CA MET A 572 -0.59 1.02 -24.71
C MET A 572 -1.60 0.15 -23.94
N ALA A 573 -1.64 0.18 -22.61
CA ALA A 573 -2.68 -0.50 -21.85
C ALA A 573 -4.09 0.06 -22.14
N ALA A 574 -4.22 1.37 -22.39
CA ALA A 574 -5.48 1.95 -22.82
C ALA A 574 -5.83 1.59 -24.27
N GLU A 575 -4.86 1.55 -25.18
CA GLU A 575 -5.04 1.06 -26.55
C GLU A 575 -5.47 -0.41 -26.58
N VAL A 576 -4.94 -1.22 -25.66
CA VAL A 576 -5.35 -2.62 -25.45
C VAL A 576 -6.83 -2.68 -25.11
N TYR A 577 -7.29 -1.85 -24.18
CA TYR A 577 -8.72 -1.77 -23.85
C TYR A 577 -9.58 -1.41 -25.08
N LYS A 578 -9.07 -0.56 -25.97
CA LYS A 578 -9.75 -0.15 -27.21
C LYS A 578 -9.60 -1.15 -28.36
N GLY A 579 -8.75 -2.16 -28.23
CA GLY A 579 -8.43 -3.11 -29.30
C GLY A 579 -7.72 -2.46 -30.50
N VAL A 580 -6.88 -1.44 -30.24
CA VAL A 580 -6.12 -0.72 -31.28
C VAL A 580 -4.60 -0.80 -31.09
N CYS A 581 -4.13 -1.43 -30.02
CA CYS A 581 -2.70 -1.61 -29.77
C CYS A 581 -2.07 -2.48 -30.86
N THR A 582 -1.04 -1.96 -31.52
CA THR A 582 -0.35 -2.64 -32.63
C THR A 582 0.92 -3.38 -32.20
N ASP A 583 1.36 -3.20 -30.96
CA ASP A 583 2.54 -3.86 -30.38
C ASP A 583 2.22 -5.21 -29.73
N LEU A 584 0.94 -5.63 -29.78
CA LEU A 584 0.46 -6.93 -29.31
C LEU A 584 -0.30 -7.65 -30.44
N PRO A 585 -0.46 -8.99 -30.36
CA PRO A 585 -1.36 -9.71 -31.25
C PRO A 585 -2.76 -9.11 -31.27
N ALA A 586 -3.42 -9.16 -32.43
CA ALA A 586 -4.72 -8.53 -32.64
C ALA A 586 -5.73 -8.92 -31.55
N GLN A 587 -6.19 -7.92 -30.81
CA GLN A 587 -7.16 -8.11 -29.73
C GLN A 587 -8.58 -8.00 -30.27
N LYS A 588 -9.49 -8.86 -29.80
CA LYS A 588 -10.90 -8.74 -30.13
C LYS A 588 -11.45 -7.44 -29.53
N LYS A 589 -12.17 -6.64 -30.34
CA LYS A 589 -12.94 -5.49 -29.83
C LYS A 589 -13.90 -5.98 -28.73
N LYS A 590 -13.79 -5.40 -27.53
CA LYS A 590 -14.82 -5.51 -26.49
C LYS A 590 -15.86 -4.42 -26.67
#